data_AF-A0A852ZM17-F1
#
_entry.id   AF-A0A852ZM17-F1
#
_cell.length_a   1.000
_cell.length_b   1.000
_cell.length_c   1.000
_cell.angle_alpha   90.00
_cell.angle_beta   90.00
_cell.angle_gamma   90.00
#
_symmetry.space_group_name_H-M   'P 1'
#
loop_
_entity.id
_entity.type
_entity.pdbx_description
1 polymer ?
#
loop_
_entity_poly.entity_id
_entity_poly.type
_entity_poly.pdbx_seq_one_letter_code
_entity_poly.pdbx_strand_id
1 'polypeptide(L)'
;MLVLGARVWPGLLAGSILIKAELMPLAPALLSGVGSLLGPVCAYFLLRRIGFSTKLERQKDALALVFLGALAAMLVSSTVGTIVIVSANVIPAHQFLVAWFTWWTGDAMGVLAFTPLLLQFRHRRWPRYVYWRRLAEAIILLLGSLVCFLASLHLLNAAFVAFPLIGWAAVRFGLAGAAPVGLVISVIDTVTAVHGVGPYLDETLLTRMVVLQLFNSSAVLGGLFLAVTIMEREHARWTIEQTADRLNEVINHLEQSRTTPTVADRTPPPKRGRSD
;
A
#
# COMPACT_ATOMS: atom_id res chain seq x y z
N MET A 1 7.98 -9.31 7.48
CA MET A 1 8.44 -8.97 8.85
C MET A 1 7.34 -8.40 9.75
N LEU A 2 6.50 -7.47 9.27
CA LEU A 2 5.44 -6.85 10.10
C LEU A 2 4.46 -7.87 10.74
N VAL A 3 4.15 -8.96 10.04
CA VAL A 3 3.15 -9.97 10.49
C VAL A 3 3.75 -11.11 11.31
N LEU A 4 4.91 -11.62 10.88
CA LEU A 4 5.56 -12.84 11.39
C LEU A 4 6.78 -12.51 12.28
N GLY A 5 7.06 -11.22 12.49
CA GLY A 5 8.23 -10.73 13.22
C GLY A 5 9.53 -10.78 12.41
N ALA A 6 10.63 -10.46 13.10
CA ALA A 6 11.97 -10.45 12.52
C ALA A 6 12.44 -11.85 12.06
N ARG A 7 11.84 -12.93 12.57
CA ARG A 7 12.23 -14.34 12.30
C ARG A 7 12.17 -14.76 10.82
N VAL A 8 11.53 -13.97 9.95
CA VAL A 8 11.43 -14.26 8.49
C VAL A 8 12.65 -13.75 7.71
N TRP A 9 13.56 -13.01 8.35
CA TRP A 9 14.75 -12.48 7.69
C TRP A 9 15.57 -13.53 6.89
N PRO A 10 15.74 -14.80 7.34
CA PRO A 10 16.52 -15.78 6.59
C PRO A 10 15.82 -16.18 5.29
N GLY A 11 14.48 -16.29 5.29
CA GLY A 11 13.70 -16.63 4.11
C GLY A 11 13.70 -15.52 3.07
N LEU A 12 13.60 -14.26 3.50
CA LEU A 12 13.74 -13.09 2.61
C LEU A 12 15.12 -13.04 1.97
N LEU A 13 16.16 -13.24 2.78
CA LEU A 13 17.55 -13.25 2.30
C LEU A 13 17.77 -14.38 1.31
N ALA A 14 17.38 -15.60 1.65
CA ALA A 14 17.50 -16.77 0.77
C ALA A 14 16.77 -16.58 -0.56
N GLY A 15 15.52 -16.09 -0.54
CA GLY A 15 14.77 -15.78 -1.75
C GLY A 15 15.45 -14.74 -2.63
N SER A 16 15.98 -13.66 -2.03
CA SER A 16 16.69 -12.62 -2.77
C SER A 16 17.99 -13.13 -3.42
N ILE A 17 18.73 -13.98 -2.72
CA ILE A 17 19.98 -14.56 -3.20
C ILE A 17 19.69 -15.56 -4.32
N LEU A 18 18.66 -16.40 -4.16
CA LEU A 18 18.30 -17.41 -5.15
C LEU A 18 18.00 -16.77 -6.52
N ILE A 19 17.16 -15.74 -6.53
CA ILE A 19 16.86 -14.99 -7.75
C ILE A 19 18.14 -14.37 -8.32
N LYS A 20 18.95 -13.69 -7.49
CA LYS A 20 20.14 -12.99 -7.98
C LYS A 20 21.24 -13.93 -8.46
N ALA A 21 21.36 -15.12 -7.89
CA ALA A 21 22.36 -16.12 -8.28
C ALA A 21 22.13 -16.65 -9.70
N GLU A 22 20.91 -16.56 -10.24
CA GLU A 22 20.62 -16.87 -11.63
C GLU A 22 21.04 -15.77 -12.61
N LEU A 23 21.13 -14.51 -12.13
CA LEU A 23 21.44 -13.35 -12.96
C LEU A 23 22.90 -12.89 -12.89
N MET A 24 23.63 -13.19 -11.81
CA MET A 24 24.99 -12.70 -11.59
C MET A 24 25.85 -13.67 -10.78
N PRO A 25 27.18 -13.52 -10.77
CA PRO A 25 28.06 -14.38 -9.99
C PRO A 25 27.68 -14.43 -8.50
N LEU A 26 28.00 -15.54 -7.84
CA LEU A 26 27.54 -15.82 -6.48
C LEU A 26 27.98 -14.75 -5.46
N ALA A 27 29.21 -14.24 -5.55
CA ALA A 27 29.73 -13.23 -4.63
C ALA A 27 28.93 -11.90 -4.65
N PRO A 28 28.73 -11.24 -5.81
CA PRO A 28 27.86 -10.06 -5.89
C PRO A 28 26.38 -10.37 -5.61
N ALA A 29 25.88 -11.57 -5.92
CA ALA A 29 24.53 -11.98 -5.57
C ALA A 29 24.32 -12.02 -4.04
N LEU A 30 25.29 -12.54 -3.29
CA LEU A 30 25.28 -12.57 -1.82
C LEU A 30 25.29 -11.16 -1.22
N LEU A 31 26.26 -10.31 -1.62
CA LEU A 31 26.32 -8.93 -1.12
C LEU A 31 25.06 -8.14 -1.46
N SER A 32 24.56 -8.27 -2.70
CA SER A 32 23.37 -7.56 -3.14
C SER A 32 22.12 -8.09 -2.45
N GLY A 33 22.05 -9.39 -2.14
CA GLY A 33 20.99 -9.99 -1.34
C GLY A 33 20.94 -9.41 0.08
N VAL A 34 22.10 -9.25 0.73
CA VAL A 34 22.20 -8.57 2.03
C VAL A 34 21.75 -7.11 1.92
N GLY A 35 22.16 -6.40 0.86
CA GLY A 35 21.70 -5.04 0.59
C GLY A 35 20.17 -4.94 0.49
N SER A 36 19.54 -5.86 -0.25
CA SER A 36 18.09 -5.91 -0.38
C SER A 36 17.36 -6.25 0.93
N LEU A 37 18.02 -6.94 1.87
CA LEU A 37 17.44 -7.20 3.19
C LEU A 37 17.37 -5.93 4.06
N LEU A 38 18.25 -4.95 3.82
CA LEU A 38 18.28 -3.70 4.60
C LEU A 38 16.96 -2.93 4.46
N GLY A 39 16.34 -2.91 3.26
CA GLY A 39 15.07 -2.22 3.06
C GLY A 39 13.96 -2.74 3.99
N PRO A 40 13.58 -4.02 3.92
CA PRO A 40 12.58 -4.61 4.81
C PRO A 40 12.91 -4.48 6.30
N VAL A 41 14.18 -4.56 6.68
CA VAL A 41 14.64 -4.40 8.07
C VAL A 41 14.47 -2.94 8.52
N CYS A 42 14.91 -1.97 7.72
CA CYS A 42 14.71 -0.55 7.95
C CYS A 42 13.22 -0.22 8.06
N ALA A 43 12.40 -0.69 7.11
CA ALA A 43 10.95 -0.52 7.13
C ALA A 43 10.35 -1.07 8.44
N TYR A 44 10.74 -2.27 8.84
CA TYR A 44 10.27 -2.90 10.08
C TYR A 44 10.58 -2.07 11.32
N PHE A 45 11.82 -1.59 11.47
CA PHE A 45 12.20 -0.77 12.62
C PHE A 45 11.56 0.61 12.61
N LEU A 46 11.50 1.26 11.45
CA LEU A 46 10.97 2.61 11.30
C LEU A 46 9.46 2.65 11.59
N LEU A 47 8.71 1.68 11.05
CA LEU A 47 7.27 1.51 11.31
C LEU A 47 7.01 1.15 12.78
N ARG A 48 7.85 0.30 13.38
CA ARG A 48 7.68 -0.06 14.80
C ARG A 48 7.94 1.11 15.75
N ARG A 49 8.91 1.98 15.44
CA ARG A 49 9.22 3.17 16.27
C ARG A 49 8.06 4.16 16.37
N ILE A 50 7.25 4.29 15.32
CA ILE A 50 6.12 5.24 15.30
C ILE A 50 4.80 4.63 15.81
N GLY A 51 4.83 3.38 16.28
CA GLY A 51 3.67 2.66 16.79
C GLY A 51 2.70 2.20 15.70
N PHE A 52 3.21 1.81 14.53
CA PHE A 52 2.38 1.37 13.39
C PHE A 52 1.46 0.20 13.76
N SER A 53 0.16 0.34 13.45
CA SER A 53 -0.81 -0.74 13.58
C SER A 53 -0.92 -1.56 12.29
N THR A 54 -0.74 -2.87 12.42
CA THR A 54 -0.94 -3.84 11.32
C THR A 54 -2.39 -3.96 10.85
N LYS A 55 -3.34 -3.30 11.52
CA LYS A 55 -4.75 -3.26 11.12
C LYS A 55 -5.04 -2.26 10.00
N LEU A 56 -4.13 -1.30 9.75
CA LEU A 56 -4.36 -0.19 8.80
C LEU A 56 -5.68 0.57 9.06
N GLU A 57 -6.12 0.65 10.32
CA GLU A 57 -7.35 1.34 10.69
C GLU A 57 -7.15 2.86 10.86
N ARG A 58 -5.90 3.32 10.92
CA ARG A 58 -5.56 4.73 11.10
C ARG A 58 -4.87 5.27 9.86
N GLN A 59 -5.22 6.50 9.48
CA GLN A 59 -4.56 7.24 8.40
C GLN A 59 -3.04 7.34 8.60
N LYS A 60 -2.60 7.53 9.86
CA LYS A 60 -1.18 7.55 10.22
C LYS A 60 -0.47 6.26 9.80
N ASP A 61 -1.13 5.11 9.89
CA ASP A 61 -0.54 3.82 9.52
C ASP A 61 -0.40 3.71 8.00
N ALA A 62 -1.41 4.11 7.23
CA ALA A 62 -1.33 4.14 5.77
C ALA A 62 -0.19 5.06 5.28
N LEU A 63 -0.10 6.29 5.81
CA LEU A 63 0.96 7.25 5.49
C LEU A 63 2.34 6.71 5.87
N ALA A 64 2.46 6.13 7.06
CA ALA A 64 3.69 5.52 7.51
C ALA A 64 4.13 4.39 6.58
N LEU A 65 3.22 3.51 6.16
CA LEU A 65 3.53 2.43 5.24
C LEU A 65 4.06 2.97 3.90
N VAL A 66 3.44 4.03 3.37
CA VAL A 66 3.85 4.65 2.11
C VAL A 66 5.20 5.34 2.24
N PHE A 67 5.32 6.32 3.13
CA PHE A 67 6.50 7.18 3.20
C PHE A 67 7.70 6.48 3.86
N LEU A 68 7.47 5.78 4.97
CA LEU A 68 8.55 5.15 5.74
C LEU A 68 8.82 3.73 5.25
N GLY A 69 7.77 2.97 4.93
CA GLY A 69 7.87 1.58 4.51
C GLY A 69 8.27 1.41 3.04
N ALA A 70 7.57 2.06 2.13
CA ALA A 70 7.77 1.88 0.69
C ALA A 70 8.80 2.84 0.11
N LEU A 71 8.77 4.13 0.46
CA LEU A 71 9.69 5.11 -0.13
C LEU A 71 11.03 5.14 0.60
N ALA A 72 11.05 5.55 1.87
CA ALA A 72 12.29 5.80 2.60
C ALA A 72 13.12 4.53 2.84
N ALA A 73 12.49 3.43 3.27
CA ALA A 73 13.22 2.21 3.53
C ALA A 73 13.75 1.55 2.26
N MET A 74 13.02 1.62 1.14
CA MET A 74 13.50 1.03 -0.12
C MET A 74 14.65 1.83 -0.73
N LEU A 75 14.77 3.14 -0.45
CA LEU A 75 15.96 3.90 -0.85
C LEU A 75 17.25 3.27 -0.31
N VAL A 76 17.23 2.77 0.94
CA VAL A 76 18.38 2.10 1.55
C VAL A 76 18.72 0.81 0.80
N SER A 77 17.71 -0.02 0.52
CA SER A 77 17.85 -1.26 -0.26
C SER A 77 18.47 -1.00 -1.63
N SER A 78 17.87 -0.10 -2.40
CA SER A 78 18.29 0.16 -3.78
C SER A 78 19.65 0.83 -3.83
N THR A 79 19.97 1.75 -2.91
CA THR A 79 21.29 2.38 -2.87
C THR A 79 22.39 1.35 -2.62
N VAL A 80 22.24 0.52 -1.59
CA VAL A 80 23.24 -0.50 -1.26
C VAL A 80 23.30 -1.57 -2.37
N GLY A 81 22.14 -2.04 -2.85
CA GLY A 81 22.05 -3.02 -3.92
C GLY A 81 22.73 -2.57 -5.20
N THR A 82 22.49 -1.32 -5.63
CA THR A 82 23.09 -0.76 -6.85
C THR A 82 24.59 -0.50 -6.70
N ILE A 83 25.04 -0.02 -5.53
CA ILE A 83 26.48 0.15 -5.24
C ILE A 83 27.21 -1.19 -5.36
N VAL A 84 26.63 -2.27 -4.82
CA VAL A 84 27.24 -3.61 -4.89
C VAL A 84 27.41 -4.07 -6.34
N ILE A 85 26.37 -3.96 -7.17
CA ILE A 85 26.47 -4.45 -8.56
C ILE A 85 27.40 -3.61 -9.42
N VAL A 86 27.49 -2.29 -9.19
CA VAL A 86 28.43 -1.41 -9.90
C VAL A 86 29.86 -1.69 -9.46
N SER A 87 30.11 -1.83 -8.15
CA SER A 87 31.45 -2.17 -7.63
C SER A 87 31.91 -3.56 -8.05
N ALA A 88 30.97 -4.48 -8.28
CA ALA A 88 31.25 -5.80 -8.83
C ALA A 88 31.38 -5.83 -10.36
N ASN A 89 31.35 -4.68 -11.04
CA ASN A 89 31.38 -4.55 -12.51
C ASN A 89 30.30 -5.39 -13.24
N VAL A 90 29.17 -5.66 -12.58
CA VAL A 90 28.02 -6.34 -13.19
C VAL A 90 27.29 -5.39 -14.15
N ILE A 91 27.20 -4.11 -13.79
CA ILE A 91 26.68 -3.05 -14.66
C ILE A 91 27.67 -1.87 -14.73
N PRO A 92 27.70 -1.13 -15.86
CA PRO A 92 28.52 0.07 -15.97
C PRO A 92 28.10 1.17 -14.99
N ALA A 93 29.06 1.93 -14.46
CA ALA A 93 28.79 3.03 -13.52
C ALA A 93 27.84 4.11 -14.09
N HIS A 94 27.85 4.35 -15.41
CA HIS A 94 26.94 5.31 -16.05
C HIS A 94 25.46 4.88 -15.98
N GLN A 95 25.18 3.59 -15.76
CA GLN A 95 23.83 3.05 -15.59
C GLN A 95 23.36 3.06 -14.14
N PHE A 96 24.18 3.55 -13.20
CA PHE A 96 23.87 3.57 -11.78
C PHE A 96 22.49 4.18 -11.51
N LEU A 97 22.21 5.38 -12.02
CA LEU A 97 20.95 6.08 -11.74
C LEU A 97 19.74 5.34 -12.31
N VAL A 98 19.87 4.77 -13.50
CA VAL A 98 18.79 4.01 -14.15
C VAL A 98 18.51 2.74 -13.34
N ALA A 99 19.54 1.95 -13.04
CA ALA A 99 19.40 0.71 -12.28
C ALA A 99 18.86 0.98 -10.86
N TRP A 100 19.37 2.00 -10.19
CA TRP A 100 18.93 2.43 -8.86
C TRP A 100 17.45 2.80 -8.85
N PHE A 101 17.01 3.62 -9.80
CA PHE A 101 15.63 4.08 -9.87
C PHE A 101 14.67 2.95 -10.25
N THR A 102 15.08 2.04 -11.14
CA THR A 102 14.31 0.84 -11.49
C THR A 102 14.12 -0.10 -10.31
N TRP A 103 15.17 -0.35 -9.54
CA TRP A 103 15.08 -1.21 -8.37
C TRP A 103 14.26 -0.56 -7.26
N TRP A 104 14.45 0.74 -7.03
CA TRP A 104 13.70 1.48 -6.02
C TRP A 104 12.20 1.51 -6.31
N THR A 105 11.81 1.80 -7.54
CA THR A 105 10.40 1.81 -7.94
C THR A 105 9.77 0.43 -7.81
N GLY A 106 10.45 -0.63 -8.27
CA GLY A 106 9.97 -2.00 -8.13
C GLY A 106 9.78 -2.43 -6.66
N ASP A 107 10.77 -2.15 -5.82
CA ASP A 107 10.72 -2.44 -4.38
C ASP A 107 9.57 -1.68 -3.69
N ALA A 108 9.43 -0.38 -3.96
CA ALA A 108 8.38 0.46 -3.39
C ALA A 108 6.97 -0.03 -3.81
N MET A 109 6.79 -0.36 -5.09
CA MET A 109 5.54 -0.95 -5.59
C MET A 109 5.22 -2.28 -4.92
N GLY A 110 6.23 -3.15 -4.78
CA GLY A 110 6.08 -4.43 -4.10
C GLY A 110 5.59 -4.25 -2.66
N VAL A 111 6.15 -3.30 -1.92
CA VAL A 111 5.70 -2.98 -0.55
C VAL A 111 4.26 -2.46 -0.55
N LEU A 112 3.92 -1.51 -1.42
CA LEU A 112 2.58 -0.91 -1.48
C LEU A 112 1.50 -1.90 -1.94
N ALA A 113 1.85 -2.87 -2.78
CA ALA A 113 0.93 -3.89 -3.27
C ALA A 113 0.76 -5.04 -2.28
N PHE A 114 1.85 -5.68 -1.88
CA PHE A 114 1.77 -6.91 -1.09
C PHE A 114 1.47 -6.65 0.38
N THR A 115 1.95 -5.54 0.96
CA THR A 115 1.79 -5.29 2.39
C THR A 115 0.34 -5.13 2.82
N PRO A 116 -0.49 -4.24 2.24
CA PRO A 116 -1.88 -4.08 2.67
C PRO A 116 -2.72 -5.35 2.40
N LEU A 117 -2.40 -6.10 1.34
CA LEU A 117 -3.03 -7.39 1.07
C LEU A 117 -2.74 -8.39 2.19
N LEU A 118 -1.46 -8.63 2.51
CA LEU A 118 -1.07 -9.54 3.59
C LEU A 118 -1.69 -9.14 4.93
N LEU A 119 -1.76 -7.85 5.22
CA LEU A 119 -2.32 -7.33 6.47
C LEU A 119 -3.85 -7.55 6.56
N GLN A 120 -4.58 -7.36 5.46
CA GLN A 120 -6.02 -7.65 5.39
C GLN A 120 -6.36 -9.12 5.58
N PHE A 121 -5.60 -10.02 4.95
CA PHE A 121 -5.79 -11.47 5.11
C PHE A 121 -5.55 -11.95 6.55
N ARG A 122 -4.70 -11.25 7.31
CA ARG A 122 -4.32 -11.61 8.68
C ARG A 122 -5.35 -11.18 9.74
N HIS A 123 -5.92 -9.99 9.62
CA HIS A 123 -6.65 -9.36 10.73
C HIS A 123 -8.16 -9.55 10.70
N ARG A 124 -8.73 -9.96 9.57
CA ARG A 124 -10.17 -10.06 9.41
C ARG A 124 -10.55 -11.55 9.39
N ARG A 125 -11.19 -12.04 10.47
CA ARG A 125 -11.82 -13.38 10.48
C ARG A 125 -13.11 -13.28 9.67
N TRP A 126 -13.00 -13.38 8.35
CA TRP A 126 -14.16 -13.42 7.47
C TRP A 126 -14.93 -14.74 7.68
N PRO A 127 -16.26 -14.72 7.77
CA PRO A 127 -17.06 -15.92 7.58
C PRO A 127 -16.67 -16.55 6.24
N ARG A 128 -16.51 -17.88 6.20
CA ARG A 128 -15.97 -18.62 5.04
C ARG A 128 -16.66 -18.25 3.71
N TYR A 129 -17.96 -17.95 3.75
CA TYR A 129 -18.75 -17.50 2.60
C TYR A 129 -18.36 -16.12 2.06
N VAL A 130 -18.10 -15.13 2.93
CA VAL A 130 -17.72 -13.77 2.51
C VAL A 130 -16.26 -13.74 2.05
N TYR A 131 -15.41 -14.62 2.60
CA TYR A 131 -14.03 -14.82 2.15
C TYR A 131 -13.98 -15.26 0.68
N TRP A 132 -14.70 -16.33 0.30
CA TRP A 132 -14.71 -16.82 -1.08
C TRP A 132 -15.31 -15.83 -2.06
N ARG A 133 -16.35 -15.08 -1.66
CA ARG A 133 -16.96 -14.06 -2.52
C ARG A 133 -16.01 -12.89 -2.78
N ARG A 134 -15.31 -12.39 -1.76
CA ARG A 134 -14.31 -11.32 -1.93
C ARG A 134 -13.06 -11.79 -2.65
N LEU A 135 -12.64 -13.03 -2.42
CA LEU A 135 -11.53 -13.63 -3.14
C LEU A 135 -11.87 -13.79 -4.63
N ALA A 136 -13.08 -14.28 -4.94
CA ALA A 136 -13.58 -14.34 -6.30
C ALA A 136 -13.69 -12.96 -6.94
N GLU A 137 -14.18 -11.95 -6.20
CA GLU A 137 -14.27 -10.57 -6.69
C GLU A 137 -12.87 -9.97 -6.97
N ALA A 138 -11.90 -10.18 -6.07
CA ALA A 138 -10.51 -9.79 -6.28
C ALA A 138 -9.87 -10.51 -7.47
N ILE A 139 -10.10 -11.83 -7.60
CA ILE A 139 -9.59 -12.63 -8.72
C ILE A 139 -10.23 -12.21 -10.04
N ILE A 140 -11.54 -11.94 -10.08
CA ILE A 140 -12.26 -11.48 -11.27
C ILE A 140 -11.77 -10.11 -11.71
N LEU A 141 -11.47 -9.20 -10.79
CA LEU A 141 -10.88 -7.90 -11.13
C LEU A 141 -9.46 -8.03 -11.63
N LEU A 142 -8.67 -8.90 -11.00
CA LEU A 142 -7.29 -9.12 -11.36
C LEU A 142 -7.22 -9.77 -12.75
N LEU A 143 -8.04 -10.77 -13.02
CA LEU A 143 -8.20 -11.40 -14.34
C LEU A 143 -8.82 -10.46 -15.37
N GLY A 144 -9.84 -9.68 -15.00
CA GLY A 144 -10.49 -8.72 -15.90
C GLY A 144 -9.52 -7.60 -16.29
N SER A 145 -8.76 -7.09 -15.33
CA SER A 145 -7.72 -6.10 -15.58
C SER A 145 -6.55 -6.67 -16.39
N LEU A 146 -6.18 -7.93 -16.13
CA LEU A 146 -5.16 -8.66 -16.89
C LEU A 146 -5.57 -8.80 -18.36
N VAL A 147 -6.79 -9.29 -18.62
CA VAL A 147 -7.33 -9.49 -19.97
C VAL A 147 -7.45 -8.16 -20.70
N CYS A 148 -7.94 -7.12 -20.03
CA CYS A 148 -8.09 -5.80 -20.65
C CYS A 148 -6.72 -5.16 -20.97
N PHE A 149 -5.72 -5.34 -20.11
CA PHE A 149 -4.36 -4.86 -20.36
C PHE A 149 -3.68 -5.61 -21.50
N LEU A 150 -3.73 -6.95 -21.50
CA LEU A 150 -3.19 -7.76 -22.59
C LEU A 150 -3.87 -7.46 -23.92
N ALA A 151 -5.20 -7.29 -23.92
CA ALA A 151 -5.95 -6.86 -25.09
C ALA A 151 -5.49 -5.48 -25.58
N SER A 152 -5.23 -4.53 -24.68
CA SER A 152 -4.72 -3.20 -25.03
C SER A 152 -3.32 -3.23 -25.63
N LEU A 153 -2.43 -4.07 -25.11
CA LEU A 153 -1.09 -4.26 -25.68
C LEU A 153 -1.15 -4.85 -27.09
N HIS A 154 -2.13 -5.73 -27.36
CA HIS A 154 -2.26 -6.40 -28.65
C HIS A 154 -3.04 -5.57 -29.69
N LEU A 155 -4.06 -4.82 -29.26
CA LEU A 155 -4.98 -4.08 -30.16
C LEU A 155 -4.56 -2.63 -30.39
N LEU A 156 -3.96 -1.98 -29.40
CA LEU A 156 -3.69 -0.53 -29.43
C LEU A 156 -2.20 -0.19 -29.37
N ASN A 157 -1.33 -1.18 -29.13
CA ASN A 157 0.10 -1.00 -28.92
C ASN A 157 0.43 0.12 -27.91
N ALA A 158 -0.44 0.31 -26.90
CA ALA A 158 -0.38 1.42 -25.96
C ALA A 158 -0.36 0.92 -24.51
N ALA A 159 0.77 1.14 -23.82
CA ALA A 159 0.94 0.81 -22.40
C ALA A 159 0.12 1.74 -21.46
N PHE A 160 -0.20 2.95 -21.91
CA PHE A 160 -0.86 4.00 -21.10
C PHE A 160 -2.35 3.74 -20.82
N VAL A 161 -2.98 2.72 -21.41
CA VAL A 161 -4.38 2.34 -21.10
C VAL A 161 -4.50 1.70 -19.70
N ALA A 162 -3.38 1.34 -19.08
CA ALA A 162 -3.31 0.90 -17.69
C ALA A 162 -3.90 1.89 -16.68
N PHE A 163 -3.74 3.20 -16.90
CA PHE A 163 -4.15 4.24 -15.94
C PHE A 163 -5.64 4.31 -15.67
N PRO A 164 -6.53 4.37 -16.69
CA PRO A 164 -7.97 4.35 -16.44
C PRO A 164 -8.42 3.05 -15.77
N LEU A 165 -7.77 1.92 -16.04
CA LEU A 165 -8.03 0.64 -15.36
C LEU A 165 -7.63 0.66 -13.88
N ILE A 166 -6.44 1.18 -13.57
CA ILE A 166 -5.96 1.35 -12.19
C ILE A 166 -6.87 2.33 -11.44
N GLY A 167 -7.25 3.44 -12.08
CA GLY A 167 -8.19 4.42 -11.53
C GLY A 167 -9.58 3.83 -11.27
N TRP A 168 -10.09 2.99 -12.16
CA TRP A 168 -11.37 2.30 -11.95
C TRP A 168 -11.31 1.28 -10.82
N ALA A 169 -10.23 0.50 -10.73
CA ALA A 169 -9.98 -0.43 -9.63
C ALA A 169 -9.86 0.30 -8.28
N ALA A 170 -9.23 1.48 -8.27
CA ALA A 170 -9.10 2.36 -7.11
C ALA A 170 -10.44 2.83 -6.57
N VAL A 171 -11.30 3.34 -7.46
CA VAL A 171 -12.61 3.90 -7.08
C VAL A 171 -13.49 2.83 -6.45
N ARG A 172 -13.42 1.58 -6.96
CA ARG A 172 -14.33 0.52 -6.54
C ARG A 172 -13.82 -0.33 -5.37
N PHE A 173 -12.51 -0.53 -5.23
CA PHE A 173 -11.94 -1.44 -4.21
C PHE A 173 -10.92 -0.76 -3.28
N GLY A 174 -10.67 0.54 -3.45
CA GLY A 174 -9.65 1.27 -2.69
C GLY A 174 -8.24 0.73 -2.93
N LEU A 175 -7.35 0.91 -1.94
CA LEU A 175 -5.93 0.49 -2.01
C LEU A 175 -5.83 -1.03 -2.16
N ALA A 176 -6.80 -1.77 -1.63
CA ALA A 176 -6.83 -3.22 -1.63
C ALA A 176 -6.94 -3.82 -3.04
N GLY A 177 -7.61 -3.14 -3.97
CA GLY A 177 -7.80 -3.63 -5.34
C GLY A 177 -6.87 -2.97 -6.37
N ALA A 178 -6.57 -1.68 -6.21
CA ALA A 178 -5.70 -0.99 -7.17
C ALA A 178 -4.23 -1.43 -7.08
N ALA A 179 -3.75 -1.74 -5.88
CA ALA A 179 -2.36 -2.12 -5.69
C ALA A 179 -1.99 -3.46 -6.35
N PRO A 180 -2.77 -4.57 -6.23
CA PRO A 180 -2.49 -5.79 -6.99
C PRO A 180 -2.66 -5.62 -8.50
N VAL A 181 -3.65 -4.83 -8.94
CA VAL A 181 -3.88 -4.56 -10.37
C VAL A 181 -2.68 -3.82 -10.97
N GLY A 182 -2.22 -2.74 -10.33
CA GLY A 182 -1.04 -2.00 -10.77
C GLY A 182 0.23 -2.87 -10.80
N LEU A 183 0.38 -3.77 -9.83
CA LEU A 183 1.52 -4.70 -9.79
C LEU A 183 1.51 -5.68 -10.96
N VAL A 184 0.38 -6.31 -11.23
CA VAL A 184 0.25 -7.27 -12.34
C VAL A 184 0.53 -6.58 -13.66
N ILE A 185 -0.01 -5.37 -13.85
CA ILE A 185 0.23 -4.56 -15.05
C ILE A 185 1.72 -4.22 -15.17
N SER A 186 2.38 -3.77 -14.08
CA SER A 186 3.82 -3.44 -14.10
C SER A 186 4.72 -4.64 -14.39
N VAL A 187 4.41 -5.81 -13.82
CA VAL A 187 5.14 -7.05 -14.12
C VAL A 187 5.00 -7.42 -15.60
N ILE A 188 3.78 -7.33 -16.14
CA ILE A 188 3.54 -7.67 -17.55
C ILE A 188 4.23 -6.67 -18.48
N ASP A 189 4.13 -5.37 -18.19
CA ASP A 189 4.80 -4.31 -18.96
C ASP A 189 6.33 -4.49 -18.96
N THR A 190 6.90 -4.90 -17.82
CA THR A 190 8.33 -5.23 -17.72
C THR A 190 8.67 -6.46 -18.57
N VAL A 191 7.86 -7.52 -18.51
CA VAL A 191 8.08 -8.75 -19.30
C VAL A 191 7.97 -8.45 -20.80
N THR A 192 6.98 -7.67 -21.24
CA THR A 192 6.82 -7.31 -22.66
C THR A 192 7.94 -6.40 -23.16
N ALA A 193 8.41 -5.47 -22.34
CA ALA A 193 9.56 -4.63 -22.69
C ALA A 193 10.87 -5.42 -22.80
N VAL A 194 11.11 -6.40 -21.91
CA VAL A 194 12.30 -7.28 -21.97
C VAL A 194 12.28 -8.15 -23.23
N HIS A 195 11.12 -8.72 -23.58
CA HIS A 195 10.99 -9.57 -24.77
C HIS A 195 10.78 -8.78 -26.07
N GLY A 196 10.66 -7.44 -26.01
CA GLY A 196 10.42 -6.59 -27.18
C GLY A 196 9.06 -6.85 -27.85
N VAL A 197 8.04 -7.15 -27.06
CA VAL A 197 6.69 -7.49 -27.53
C VAL A 197 5.74 -6.31 -27.34
N GLY A 198 4.85 -6.07 -28.29
CA GLY A 198 3.83 -5.02 -28.20
C GLY A 198 4.40 -3.61 -28.43
N PRO A 199 4.15 -2.62 -27.55
CA PRO A 199 4.56 -1.22 -27.73
C PRO A 199 6.07 -1.01 -27.90
N TYR A 200 6.87 -2.03 -27.59
CA TYR A 200 8.33 -2.00 -27.55
C TYR A 200 8.97 -2.68 -28.78
N LEU A 201 8.17 -3.14 -29.74
CA LEU A 201 8.63 -3.68 -31.02
C LEU A 201 9.46 -2.61 -31.76
N ASP A 202 10.63 -3.00 -32.28
CA ASP A 202 11.57 -2.15 -33.04
C ASP A 202 12.13 -0.90 -32.33
N GLU A 203 11.80 -0.71 -31.05
CA GLU A 203 12.30 0.41 -30.25
C GLU A 203 13.70 0.16 -29.68
N THR A 204 14.50 1.24 -29.59
CA THR A 204 15.85 1.19 -29.00
C THR A 204 15.81 0.82 -27.51
N LEU A 205 16.87 0.19 -26.98
CA LEU A 205 16.97 -0.16 -25.56
C LEU A 205 16.71 1.04 -24.64
N LEU A 206 17.22 2.22 -25.03
CA LEU A 206 17.02 3.46 -24.29
C LEU A 206 15.55 3.87 -24.31
N THR A 207 14.87 3.82 -25.46
CA THR A 207 13.43 4.11 -25.54
C THR A 207 12.62 3.18 -24.65
N ARG A 208 12.89 1.86 -24.70
CA ARG A 208 12.19 0.86 -23.88
C ARG A 208 12.37 1.14 -22.38
N MET A 209 13.61 1.43 -21.96
CA MET A 209 13.92 1.78 -20.58
C MET A 209 13.21 3.05 -20.13
N VAL A 210 13.23 4.10 -20.96
CA VAL A 210 12.58 5.39 -20.65
C VAL A 210 11.06 5.21 -20.52
N VAL A 211 10.42 4.51 -21.45
CA VAL A 211 8.98 4.25 -21.41
C VAL A 211 8.58 3.43 -20.18
N LEU A 212 9.33 2.37 -19.87
CA LEU A 212 9.17 1.61 -18.62
C LEU A 212 9.32 2.50 -17.38
N GLN A 213 10.29 3.42 -17.39
CA GLN A 213 10.52 4.30 -16.25
C GLN A 213 9.40 5.33 -16.07
N LEU A 214 8.88 5.88 -17.16
CA LEU A 214 7.72 6.77 -17.16
C LEU A 214 6.49 6.01 -16.64
N PHE A 215 6.27 4.79 -17.12
CA PHE A 215 5.21 3.91 -16.63
C PHE A 215 5.35 3.65 -15.12
N ASN A 216 6.52 3.21 -14.67
CA ASN A 216 6.74 2.93 -13.24
C ASN A 216 6.60 4.18 -12.36
N SER A 217 7.15 5.31 -12.79
CA SER A 217 7.03 6.59 -12.06
C SER A 217 5.57 6.99 -11.90
N SER A 218 4.79 6.83 -12.96
CA SER A 218 3.40 7.19 -12.98
C SER A 218 2.52 6.26 -12.14
N ALA A 219 2.86 4.97 -12.06
CA ALA A 219 2.19 4.03 -11.18
C ALA A 219 2.52 4.29 -9.70
N VAL A 220 3.74 4.75 -9.36
CA VAL A 220 4.07 5.23 -8.01
C VAL A 220 3.25 6.48 -7.68
N LEU A 221 3.20 7.47 -8.58
CA LEU A 221 2.38 8.67 -8.40
C LEU A 221 0.89 8.35 -8.27
N GLY A 222 0.39 7.40 -9.07
CA GLY A 222 -0.97 6.89 -8.97
C GLY A 222 -1.22 6.21 -7.63
N GLY A 223 -0.28 5.41 -7.14
CA GLY A 223 -0.32 4.82 -5.80
C GLY A 223 -0.34 5.85 -4.68
N LEU A 224 0.47 6.92 -4.81
CA LEU A 224 0.49 8.05 -3.88
C LEU A 224 -0.83 8.82 -3.89
N PHE A 225 -1.33 9.17 -5.06
CA PHE A 225 -2.60 9.88 -5.23
C PHE A 225 -3.76 9.09 -4.62
N LEU A 226 -3.76 7.78 -4.86
CA LEU A 226 -4.74 6.85 -4.31
C LEU A 226 -4.63 6.72 -2.80
N ALA A 227 -3.41 6.69 -2.25
CA ALA A 227 -3.18 6.74 -0.81
C ALA A 227 -3.73 8.04 -0.18
N VAL A 228 -3.51 9.18 -0.84
CA VAL A 228 -4.06 10.49 -0.41
C VAL A 228 -5.58 10.50 -0.48
N THR A 229 -6.18 10.00 -1.57
CA THR A 229 -7.65 9.95 -1.72
C THR A 229 -8.30 9.08 -0.65
N ILE A 230 -7.64 7.98 -0.28
CA ILE A 230 -8.14 7.10 0.78
C ILE A 230 -8.01 7.77 2.15
N MET A 231 -6.91 8.49 2.39
CA MET A 231 -6.75 9.32 3.58
C MET A 231 -7.88 10.34 3.70
N GLU A 232 -8.21 11.06 2.62
CA GLU A 232 -9.31 12.02 2.61
C GLU A 232 -10.67 11.35 2.90
N ARG A 233 -10.93 10.18 2.29
CA ARG A 233 -12.18 9.43 2.52
C ARG A 233 -12.32 8.94 3.96
N GLU A 234 -11.25 8.46 4.58
CA GLU A 234 -11.28 8.03 5.97
C GLU A 234 -11.45 9.21 6.93
N HIS A 235 -10.82 10.35 6.63
CA HIS A 235 -10.95 11.55 7.46
C HIS A 235 -12.38 12.11 7.42
N ALA A 236 -12.98 12.13 6.24
CA ALA A 236 -14.38 12.51 6.06
C ALA A 236 -15.32 11.57 6.86
N ARG A 237 -15.09 10.25 6.80
CA ARG A 237 -15.89 9.27 7.56
C ARG A 237 -15.77 9.47 9.06
N TRP A 238 -14.56 9.63 9.58
CA TRP A 238 -14.33 9.83 11.01
C TRP A 238 -15.01 11.12 11.51
N THR A 239 -14.96 12.18 10.71
CA THR A 239 -15.63 13.45 11.04
C THR A 239 -17.16 13.28 11.10
N ILE A 240 -17.74 12.52 10.16
CA ILE A 240 -19.17 12.22 10.14
C ILE A 240 -19.58 11.39 11.36
N GLU A 241 -18.81 10.34 11.70
CA GLU A 241 -19.07 9.50 12.88
C GLU A 241 -19.02 10.32 14.18
N GLN A 242 -17.99 11.17 14.38
CA GLN A 242 -17.92 12.04 15.55
C GLN A 242 -19.07 13.05 15.63
N THR A 243 -19.51 13.57 14.50
CA THR A 243 -20.63 14.53 14.46
C THR A 243 -21.94 13.84 14.81
N ALA A 244 -22.14 12.61 14.32
CA ALA A 244 -23.29 11.78 14.67
C ALA A 244 -23.31 11.41 16.17
N ASP A 245 -22.16 11.03 16.74
CA ASP A 245 -22.02 10.72 18.16
C ASP A 245 -22.33 11.94 19.05
N ARG A 246 -21.79 13.11 18.70
CA ARG A 246 -22.10 14.38 19.39
C ARG A 246 -23.59 14.75 19.33
N LEU A 247 -24.22 14.57 18.16
CA LEU A 247 -25.66 14.83 18.01
C LEU A 247 -26.49 13.90 18.90
N ASN A 248 -26.15 12.61 18.93
CA ASN A 248 -26.81 11.64 19.82
C ASN A 248 -26.62 11.99 21.30
N GLU A 249 -25.43 12.45 21.70
CA GLU A 249 -25.16 12.87 23.08
C GLU A 249 -26.01 14.09 23.49
N VAL A 250 -26.12 15.10 22.61
CA VAL A 250 -26.98 16.28 22.85
C VAL A 250 -28.46 15.90 22.91
N ILE A 251 -28.94 15.03 22.01
CA ILE A 251 -30.32 14.54 22.03
C ILE A 251 -30.61 13.81 23.35
N ASN A 252 -29.72 12.91 23.77
CA ASN A 252 -29.86 12.18 25.03
C ASN A 252 -29.89 13.13 26.25
N HIS A 253 -29.06 14.17 26.26
CA HIS A 253 -29.07 15.19 27.30
C HIS A 253 -30.39 15.99 27.33
N LEU A 254 -30.96 16.32 26.17
CA LEU A 254 -32.25 17.00 26.08
C LEU A 254 -33.41 16.10 26.51
N GLU A 255 -33.40 14.81 26.16
CA GLU A 255 -34.40 13.84 26.61
C GLU A 255 -34.33 13.60 28.14
N GLN A 256 -33.12 13.52 28.72
CA GLN A 256 -32.95 13.47 30.17
C GLN A 256 -33.45 14.75 30.86
N SER A 257 -33.16 15.92 30.30
CA SER A 257 -33.62 17.20 30.83
C SER A 257 -35.14 17.34 30.77
N ARG A 258 -35.79 16.70 29.77
CA ARG A 258 -37.25 16.68 29.61
C ARG A 258 -37.95 15.68 30.51
N THR A 259 -37.28 14.60 30.90
CA THR A 259 -37.82 13.52 31.74
C THR A 259 -37.57 13.73 33.24
N THR A 260 -36.69 14.67 33.61
CA THR A 260 -36.51 15.08 35.01
C THR A 260 -37.60 16.12 35.35
N PRO A 261 -38.62 15.81 36.17
CA PRO A 261 -39.63 16.80 36.53
C PRO A 261 -38.94 17.89 37.32
N THR A 262 -39.13 19.14 36.91
CA THR A 262 -38.67 20.33 37.63
C THR A 262 -39.17 20.24 39.08
N VAL A 263 -38.30 19.85 40.02
CA VAL A 263 -38.57 19.86 41.46
C VAL A 263 -38.52 21.32 41.95
N ALA A 264 -39.43 22.13 41.44
CA ALA A 264 -39.60 23.53 41.78
C ALA A 264 -41.03 23.78 42.27
N ASP A 265 -41.49 22.97 43.22
CA ASP A 265 -42.52 23.39 44.17
C ASP A 265 -42.39 22.58 45.46
N ARG A 266 -41.55 23.07 46.37
CA ARG A 266 -41.59 22.67 47.78
C ARG A 266 -41.72 23.94 48.61
N THR A 267 -42.94 24.46 48.64
CA THR A 267 -43.38 25.39 49.69
C THR A 267 -43.17 24.71 51.06
N PRO A 268 -42.43 25.33 52.00
CA PRO A 268 -42.22 24.75 53.32
C PRO A 268 -43.52 24.80 54.15
N PRO A 269 -43.83 23.77 54.95
CA PRO A 269 -45.08 23.72 55.71
C PRO A 269 -45.09 24.78 56.83
N PRO A 270 -46.28 25.30 57.22
CA PRO A 270 -46.38 26.37 58.22
C PRO A 270 -46.00 25.83 59.61
N LYS A 271 -45.15 26.59 60.31
CA LYS A 271 -44.78 26.31 61.70
C LYS A 271 -46.02 26.39 62.59
N ARG A 272 -46.45 25.26 63.15
CA ARG A 272 -47.44 25.22 64.24
C ARG A 272 -46.87 25.94 65.46
N GLY A 273 -47.57 26.99 65.90
CA GLY A 273 -47.35 27.63 67.18
C GLY A 273 -47.55 26.65 68.32
N ARG A 274 -46.73 26.79 69.36
CA ARG A 274 -46.89 26.12 70.64
C ARG A 274 -47.23 27.20 71.66
N SER A 275 -48.48 27.16 72.10
CA SER A 275 -48.95 27.78 73.34
C SER A 275 -48.38 27.02 74.54
N ASP A 276 -48.18 27.79 75.61
CA ASP A 276 -47.87 27.42 77.01
C ASP A 276 -46.38 27.20 77.35
#